data_AF-A0A4S2FHH8-F1
#
_entry.id   AF-A0A4S2FHH8-F1
#
_cell.length_a   1.000
_cell.length_b   1.000
_cell.length_c   1.000
_cell.angle_alpha   90.00
_cell.angle_beta   90.00
_cell.angle_gamma   90.00
#
_symmetry.space_group_name_H-M   'P 1'
#
loop_
_entity.id
_entity.type
_entity.pdbx_description
1 polymer ?
#
loop_
_entity_poly.entity_id
_entity_poly.type
_entity_poly.pdbx_seq_one_letter_code
_entity_poly.pdbx_strand_id
1 'polypeptide(L)'
;MKTLPVLMTASICTRGMKGACFTDKEREAMYVNSLSYYIVNLLNGTELQIVFAENSGWNLEALKAQLPPYDPTQIEFISIPMELFDISKGKGYNELLLINETLKYSRFIQANGAFFKVTGRYPIYNLAYFLKCASQQIYSNKVSLYADIKDHSLYDWLRLGWCGHVFECRLFGVDNYYYLNNIAPLYAQCNDYAGALLENILFNYVKTGG
;
A
#
# COMPACT_ATOMS: atom_id res chain seq x y z
N MET A 1 9.08 20.76 -5.67
CA MET A 1 9.72 19.71 -4.85
C MET A 1 9.34 18.38 -5.48
N LYS A 2 10.29 17.47 -5.72
CA LYS A 2 10.00 16.15 -6.29
C LYS A 2 9.07 15.38 -5.35
N THR A 3 7.99 14.83 -5.87
CA THR A 3 6.98 14.08 -5.08
C THR A 3 7.17 12.58 -5.29
N LEU A 4 6.97 11.79 -4.24
CA LEU A 4 6.97 10.33 -4.34
C LEU A 4 5.80 9.84 -5.22
N PRO A 5 6.02 8.86 -6.11
CA PRO A 5 4.92 8.18 -6.77
C PRO A 5 4.08 7.43 -5.73
N VAL A 6 2.76 7.46 -5.88
CA VAL A 6 1.83 6.77 -4.99
C VAL A 6 1.64 5.34 -5.48
N LEU A 7 1.95 4.34 -4.66
CA LEU A 7 1.60 2.95 -4.92
C LEU A 7 0.27 2.62 -4.23
N MET A 8 -0.78 2.48 -5.01
CA MET A 8 -2.11 2.08 -4.55
C MET A 8 -2.29 0.57 -4.74
N THR A 9 -2.36 -0.17 -3.63
CA THR A 9 -2.52 -1.64 -3.66
C THR A 9 -3.99 -2.05 -3.73
N ALA A 10 -4.30 -2.99 -4.62
CA ALA A 10 -5.63 -3.52 -4.88
C ALA A 10 -5.67 -5.04 -4.96
N SER A 11 -6.79 -5.60 -4.51
CA SER A 11 -7.11 -7.02 -4.59
C SER A 11 -8.62 -7.12 -4.71
N ILE A 12 -9.15 -7.01 -5.92
CA ILE A 12 -10.60 -6.79 -6.10
C ILE A 12 -11.36 -8.07 -5.78
N CYS A 13 -11.00 -9.19 -6.40
CA CYS A 13 -11.52 -10.49 -6.05
C CYS A 13 -10.76 -11.09 -4.87
N THR A 14 -11.49 -11.44 -3.80
CA THR A 14 -10.89 -12.03 -2.59
C THR A 14 -10.58 -13.52 -2.74
N ARG A 15 -11.10 -14.17 -3.79
CA ARG A 15 -10.89 -15.58 -4.09
C ARG A 15 -11.17 -16.52 -2.89
N GLY A 16 -12.13 -16.14 -2.04
CA GLY A 16 -12.54 -16.92 -0.88
C GLY A 16 -11.65 -16.75 0.37
N MET A 17 -10.81 -15.72 0.44
CA MET A 17 -10.09 -15.38 1.68
C MET A 17 -11.05 -15.24 2.88
N LYS A 18 -10.67 -15.80 4.03
CA LYS A 18 -11.50 -15.76 5.25
C LYS A 18 -11.58 -14.33 5.77
N GLY A 19 -12.76 -13.95 6.27
CA GLY A 19 -12.99 -12.60 6.81
C GLY A 19 -13.18 -11.51 5.75
N ALA A 20 -13.39 -11.87 4.47
CA ALA A 20 -13.83 -10.94 3.44
C ALA A 20 -15.29 -10.53 3.66
N CYS A 21 -15.52 -9.30 4.15
CA CYS A 21 -16.86 -8.79 4.43
C CYS A 21 -17.54 -8.08 3.25
N PHE A 22 -16.84 -7.88 2.13
CA PHE A 22 -17.33 -7.16 0.95
C PHE A 22 -17.31 -8.06 -0.27
N THR A 23 -18.35 -7.96 -1.08
CA THR A 23 -18.43 -8.58 -2.41
C THR A 23 -17.41 -7.95 -3.35
N ASP A 24 -17.06 -8.67 -4.43
CA ASP A 24 -16.10 -8.16 -5.42
C ASP A 24 -16.58 -6.85 -6.07
N LYS A 25 -17.90 -6.69 -6.29
CA LYS A 25 -18.50 -5.45 -6.81
C LYS A 25 -18.35 -4.27 -5.84
N GLU A 26 -18.60 -4.49 -4.55
CA GLU A 26 -18.40 -3.44 -3.54
C GLU A 26 -16.92 -3.05 -3.47
N ARG A 27 -16.02 -4.03 -3.53
CA ARG A 27 -14.58 -3.78 -3.53
C ARG A 27 -14.16 -2.98 -4.76
N GLU A 28 -14.60 -3.36 -5.95
CA GLU A 28 -14.36 -2.60 -7.18
C GLU A 28 -14.81 -1.14 -7.02
N ALA A 29 -16.04 -0.91 -6.56
CA ALA A 29 -16.55 0.43 -6.31
C ALA A 29 -15.67 1.22 -5.31
N MET A 30 -15.19 0.57 -4.25
CA MET A 30 -14.27 1.19 -3.29
C MET A 30 -12.95 1.63 -3.94
N TYR A 31 -12.36 0.79 -4.80
CA TYR A 31 -11.13 1.12 -5.52
C TYR A 31 -11.35 2.24 -6.56
N VAL A 32 -12.44 2.16 -7.33
CA VAL A 32 -12.85 3.21 -8.29
C VAL A 32 -13.05 4.53 -7.58
N ASN A 33 -13.79 4.55 -6.47
CA ASN A 33 -14.04 5.76 -5.70
C ASN A 33 -12.75 6.38 -5.15
N SER A 34 -11.85 5.54 -4.63
CA SER A 34 -10.57 6.00 -4.08
C SER A 34 -9.65 6.57 -5.15
N LEU A 35 -9.52 5.89 -6.30
CA LEU A 35 -8.71 6.36 -7.42
C LEU A 35 -9.31 7.62 -8.06
N SER A 36 -10.63 7.67 -8.22
CA SER A 36 -11.35 8.85 -8.73
C SER A 36 -11.13 10.06 -7.82
N TYR A 37 -11.15 9.86 -6.49
CA TYR A 37 -10.82 10.92 -5.55
C TYR A 37 -9.42 11.48 -5.78
N TYR A 38 -8.41 10.61 -5.97
CA TYR A 38 -7.04 11.07 -6.25
C TYR A 38 -6.89 11.75 -7.61
N ILE A 39 -7.56 11.26 -8.64
CA ILE A 39 -7.58 11.90 -9.97
C ILE A 39 -8.11 13.34 -9.85
N VAL A 40 -9.30 13.49 -9.26
CA VAL A 40 -9.99 14.79 -9.19
C VAL A 40 -9.24 15.78 -8.30
N ASN A 41 -8.72 15.32 -7.16
CA ASN A 41 -8.23 16.22 -6.10
C ASN A 41 -6.70 16.36 -6.07
N LEU A 42 -5.94 15.42 -6.64
CA LEU A 42 -4.48 15.39 -6.49
C LEU A 42 -3.70 15.46 -7.81
N LEU A 43 -4.24 14.93 -8.92
CA LEU A 43 -3.51 14.89 -10.19
C LEU A 43 -3.58 16.21 -10.97
N ASN A 44 -4.71 16.91 -10.90
CA ASN A 44 -4.94 18.13 -11.65
C ASN A 44 -3.92 19.23 -11.29
N GLY A 45 -3.12 19.64 -12.27
CA GLY A 45 -2.10 20.68 -12.10
C GLY A 45 -0.87 20.25 -11.29
N THR A 46 -0.64 18.94 -11.12
CA THR A 46 0.52 18.41 -10.41
C THR A 46 1.29 17.40 -11.27
N GLU A 47 2.54 17.13 -10.91
CA GLU A 47 3.36 16.06 -11.50
C GLU A 47 3.22 14.73 -10.73
N LEU A 48 2.15 14.58 -9.92
CA LEU A 48 1.96 13.37 -9.14
C LEU A 48 1.75 12.17 -10.06
N GLN A 49 2.45 11.10 -9.74
CA GLN A 49 2.36 9.80 -10.41
C GLN A 49 1.67 8.79 -9.49
N ILE A 50 0.77 7.99 -10.05
CA ILE A 50 0.08 6.90 -9.35
C ILE A 50 0.40 5.58 -10.02
N VAL A 51 0.63 4.56 -9.22
CA VAL A 51 0.75 3.16 -9.63
C VAL A 51 -0.40 2.42 -8.97
N PHE A 52 -1.37 1.98 -9.77
CA PHE A 52 -2.45 1.10 -9.34
C PHE A 52 -2.04 -0.35 -9.58
N ALA A 53 -1.76 -1.08 -8.52
CA ALA A 53 -1.32 -2.47 -8.57
C ALA A 53 -2.41 -3.42 -8.10
N GLU A 54 -2.81 -4.37 -8.94
CA GLU A 54 -3.92 -5.30 -8.72
C GLU A 54 -3.42 -6.75 -8.82
N ASN A 55 -3.91 -7.65 -7.95
CA ASN A 55 -3.37 -9.01 -7.85
C ASN A 55 -4.40 -10.16 -7.94
N SER A 56 -5.65 -9.85 -8.25
CA SER A 56 -6.74 -10.84 -8.26
C SER A 56 -7.11 -11.32 -9.67
N GLY A 57 -6.51 -10.76 -10.71
CA GLY A 57 -6.84 -11.05 -12.11
C GLY A 57 -8.06 -10.27 -12.59
N TRP A 58 -8.39 -9.16 -11.93
CA TRP A 58 -9.56 -8.36 -12.29
C TRP A 58 -9.37 -7.66 -13.64
N ASN A 59 -10.46 -7.46 -14.38
CA ASN A 59 -10.39 -6.74 -15.66
C ASN A 59 -10.17 -5.24 -15.42
N LEU A 60 -8.91 -4.79 -15.54
CA LEU A 60 -8.55 -3.39 -15.35
C LEU A 60 -9.10 -2.46 -16.43
N GLU A 61 -9.39 -2.94 -17.64
CA GLU A 61 -9.99 -2.10 -18.69
C GLU A 61 -11.42 -1.70 -18.32
N ALA A 62 -12.21 -2.65 -17.79
CA ALA A 62 -13.55 -2.37 -17.28
C ALA A 62 -13.54 -1.41 -16.08
N LEU A 63 -12.54 -1.52 -15.20
CA LEU A 63 -12.34 -0.60 -14.09
C LEU A 63 -11.98 0.82 -14.59
N LYS A 64 -11.03 0.92 -15.52
CA LYS A 64 -10.59 2.21 -16.10
C LYS A 64 -11.74 2.98 -16.75
N ALA A 65 -12.66 2.27 -17.39
CA ALA A 65 -13.83 2.88 -18.03
C ALA A 65 -14.78 3.59 -17.05
N GLN A 66 -14.68 3.32 -15.74
CA GLN A 66 -15.48 3.96 -14.70
C GLN A 66 -14.81 5.20 -14.09
N LEU A 67 -13.54 5.46 -14.42
CA LEU A 67 -12.77 6.57 -13.85
C LEU A 67 -13.12 7.91 -14.54
N PRO A 68 -13.06 9.03 -13.80
CA PRO A 68 -13.13 10.36 -14.41
C PRO A 68 -11.96 10.57 -15.38
N PRO A 69 -12.02 11.53 -16.32
CA PRO A 69 -10.91 11.84 -17.21
C PRO A 69 -9.61 12.13 -16.45
N TYR A 70 -8.49 11.56 -16.92
CA TYR A 70 -7.15 11.75 -16.37
C TYR A 70 -6.11 11.75 -17.50
N ASP A 71 -4.92 12.30 -17.21
CA ASP A 71 -3.77 12.17 -18.11
C ASP A 71 -3.21 10.74 -18.00
N PRO A 72 -3.20 9.94 -19.07
CA PRO A 72 -2.70 8.56 -19.04
C PRO A 72 -1.21 8.47 -18.71
N THR A 73 -0.45 9.57 -18.78
CA THR A 73 0.96 9.61 -18.39
C THR A 73 1.17 9.74 -16.88
N GLN A 74 0.12 9.97 -16.09
CA GLN A 74 0.19 10.09 -14.63
C GLN A 74 -0.16 8.79 -13.89
N ILE A 75 -0.74 7.79 -14.56
CA ILE A 75 -1.20 6.56 -13.90
C ILE A 75 -0.65 5.32 -14.61
N GLU A 76 0.07 4.49 -13.87
CA GLU A 76 0.44 3.14 -14.26
C GLU A 76 -0.58 2.15 -13.68
N PHE A 77 -1.17 1.31 -14.53
CA PHE A 77 -2.00 0.19 -14.11
C PHE A 77 -1.21 -1.11 -14.28
N ILE A 78 -1.03 -1.84 -13.20
CA ILE A 78 -0.23 -3.06 -13.17
C ILE A 78 -1.12 -4.19 -12.65
N SER A 79 -1.34 -5.20 -13.47
CA SER A 79 -2.00 -6.45 -13.07
C SER A 79 -0.93 -7.52 -12.86
N ILE A 80 -0.82 -8.02 -11.63
CA ILE A 80 0.09 -9.10 -11.28
C ILE A 80 -0.65 -10.44 -11.39
N PRO A 81 -0.05 -11.47 -12.03
CA PRO A 81 -0.66 -12.79 -12.17
C PRO A 81 -1.10 -13.37 -10.82
N MET A 82 -2.35 -13.83 -10.76
CA MET A 82 -2.99 -14.28 -9.52
C MET A 82 -2.36 -15.55 -8.94
N GLU A 83 -1.67 -16.33 -9.77
CA GLU A 83 -0.99 -17.58 -9.44
C GLU A 83 0.22 -17.39 -8.52
N LEU A 84 0.77 -16.17 -8.45
CA LEU A 84 1.88 -15.85 -7.55
C LEU A 84 1.44 -15.76 -6.08
N PHE A 85 0.14 -15.65 -5.82
CA PHE A 85 -0.40 -15.29 -4.50
C PHE A 85 -0.99 -16.49 -3.77
N ASP A 86 -0.72 -16.59 -2.47
CA ASP A 86 -1.19 -17.66 -1.60
C ASP A 86 -2.28 -17.15 -0.65
N ILE A 87 -3.54 -17.42 -0.99
CA ILE A 87 -4.70 -17.01 -0.18
C ILE A 87 -4.76 -17.71 1.19
N SER A 88 -4.02 -18.81 1.38
CA SER A 88 -3.94 -19.55 2.64
C SER A 88 -3.11 -18.82 3.70
N LYS A 89 -2.37 -17.76 3.33
CA LYS A 89 -1.57 -16.93 4.24
C LYS A 89 -2.28 -15.64 4.67
N GLY A 90 -3.37 -15.27 4.01
CA GLY A 90 -4.12 -14.06 4.33
C GLY A 90 -3.63 -12.80 3.62
N LYS A 91 -4.06 -11.63 4.11
CA LYS A 91 -3.86 -10.33 3.49
C LYS A 91 -2.42 -9.86 3.62
N GLY A 92 -1.82 -9.98 4.80
CA GLY A 92 -0.49 -9.43 5.07
C GLY A 92 0.58 -9.97 4.10
N TYR A 93 0.59 -11.29 3.92
CA TYR A 93 1.48 -11.98 2.99
C TYR A 93 1.30 -11.49 1.55
N ASN A 94 0.06 -11.49 1.07
CA ASN A 94 -0.24 -11.15 -0.32
C ASN A 94 -0.06 -9.66 -0.61
N GLU A 95 -0.18 -8.78 0.39
CA GLU A 95 0.04 -7.35 0.24
C GLU A 95 1.52 -7.01 0.05
N LEU A 96 2.42 -7.56 0.87
CA LEU A 96 3.86 -7.37 0.63
C LEU A 96 4.30 -8.02 -0.67
N LEU A 97 3.80 -9.21 -1.00
CA LEU A 97 4.13 -9.86 -2.27
C LEU A 97 3.67 -9.03 -3.48
N LEU A 98 2.49 -8.40 -3.40
CA LEU A 98 2.00 -7.51 -4.46
C LEU A 98 2.94 -6.32 -4.65
N ILE A 99 3.41 -5.70 -3.57
CA ILE A 99 4.37 -4.61 -3.66
C ILE A 99 5.69 -5.11 -4.26
N ASN A 100 6.22 -6.24 -3.80
CA ASN A 100 7.44 -6.87 -4.32
C ASN A 100 7.38 -7.08 -5.84
N GLU A 101 6.27 -7.66 -6.33
CA GLU A 101 6.09 -7.88 -7.76
C GLU A 101 5.92 -6.55 -8.52
N THR A 102 5.18 -5.59 -7.96
CA THR A 102 4.96 -4.28 -8.60
C THR A 102 6.27 -3.52 -8.84
N LEU A 103 7.22 -3.59 -7.89
CA LEU A 103 8.52 -2.91 -8.01
C LEU A 103 9.34 -3.39 -9.22
N LYS A 104 9.09 -4.61 -9.71
CA LYS A 104 9.76 -5.16 -10.90
C LYS A 104 9.28 -4.53 -12.20
N TYR A 105 8.04 -4.02 -12.22
CA TYR A 105 7.37 -3.57 -13.44
C TYR A 105 7.10 -2.06 -13.47
N SER A 106 6.93 -1.40 -12.33
CA SER A 106 6.58 0.03 -12.30
C SER A 106 7.76 0.90 -12.72
N ARG A 107 7.58 1.67 -13.81
CA ARG A 107 8.60 2.62 -14.27
C ARG A 107 8.60 3.85 -13.38
N PHE A 108 7.44 4.28 -12.87
CA PHE A 108 7.36 5.40 -11.94
C PHE A 108 8.17 5.15 -10.67
N ILE A 109 7.99 3.98 -10.03
CA ILE A 109 8.71 3.64 -8.80
C ILE A 109 10.21 3.48 -9.07
N GLN A 110 10.59 2.82 -10.17
CA GLN A 110 11.99 2.62 -10.54
C GLN A 110 12.71 3.94 -10.83
N ALA A 111 12.11 4.83 -11.63
CA ALA A 111 12.70 6.13 -11.97
C ALA A 111 12.82 7.07 -10.76
N ASN A 112 11.95 6.91 -9.77
CA ASN A 112 11.94 7.73 -8.57
C ASN A 112 12.86 7.18 -7.46
N GLY A 113 13.14 5.88 -7.45
CA GLY A 113 13.98 5.21 -6.44
C GLY A 113 13.30 5.06 -5.08
N ALA A 114 12.03 5.45 -4.97
CA ALA A 114 11.23 5.41 -3.75
C ALA A 114 9.74 5.51 -4.13
N PHE A 115 8.86 5.17 -3.19
CA PHE A 115 7.40 5.26 -3.38
C PHE A 115 6.67 5.57 -2.08
N PHE A 116 5.41 6.01 -2.21
CA PHE A 116 4.49 6.18 -1.10
C PHE A 116 3.32 5.23 -1.25
N LYS A 117 3.31 4.16 -0.46
CA LYS A 117 2.24 3.16 -0.45
C LYS A 117 0.98 3.74 0.16
N VAL A 118 -0.17 3.43 -0.43
CA VAL A 118 -1.50 3.61 0.16
C VAL A 118 -2.36 2.37 -0.05
N THR A 119 -3.30 2.12 0.86
CA THR A 119 -4.41 1.18 0.61
C THR A 119 -5.30 1.70 -0.51
N GLY A 120 -5.72 0.84 -1.42
CA GLY A 120 -6.62 1.26 -2.50
C GLY A 120 -8.11 1.32 -2.14
N ARG A 121 -8.54 0.72 -1.02
CA ARG A 121 -9.98 0.63 -0.69
C ARG A 121 -10.59 1.90 -0.09
N TYR A 122 -9.77 2.76 0.50
CA TYR A 122 -10.26 3.94 1.21
C TYR A 122 -9.42 5.15 0.81
N PRO A 123 -10.04 6.25 0.37
CA PRO A 123 -9.31 7.46 0.04
C PRO A 123 -8.72 8.06 1.32
N ILE A 124 -7.42 8.41 1.26
CA ILE A 124 -6.76 9.18 2.32
C ILE A 124 -6.94 10.66 1.98
N TYR A 125 -7.89 11.32 2.64
CA TYR A 125 -8.28 12.70 2.28
C TYR A 125 -7.16 13.74 2.46
N ASN A 126 -6.26 13.51 3.41
CA ASN A 126 -5.09 14.35 3.63
C ASN A 126 -3.81 13.78 3.01
N LEU A 127 -3.91 12.95 1.96
CA LEU A 127 -2.76 12.32 1.32
C LEU A 127 -1.71 13.34 0.84
N ALA A 128 -2.12 14.51 0.34
CA ALA A 128 -1.20 15.56 -0.09
C ALA A 128 -0.23 16.00 1.03
N TYR A 129 -0.71 16.05 2.27
CA TYR A 129 0.13 16.37 3.44
C TYR A 129 1.17 15.28 3.67
N PHE A 130 0.74 14.02 3.74
CA PHE A 130 1.65 12.89 3.94
C PHE A 130 2.68 12.76 2.82
N LEU A 131 2.27 12.94 1.56
CA LEU A 131 3.16 12.92 0.41
C LEU A 131 4.21 14.01 0.49
N LYS A 132 3.83 15.24 0.85
CA LYS A 132 4.77 16.35 1.03
C LYS A 132 5.80 16.01 2.12
N CYS A 133 5.34 15.57 3.28
CA CYS A 133 6.21 15.22 4.42
C CYS A 133 7.14 14.06 4.05
N ALA A 134 6.62 12.96 3.53
CA ALA A 134 7.40 11.80 3.16
C ALA A 134 8.41 12.11 2.05
N SER A 135 8.01 12.87 1.03
CA SER A 135 8.91 13.26 -0.06
C SER A 135 10.07 14.12 0.44
N GLN A 136 9.81 15.06 1.36
CA GLN A 136 10.86 15.85 1.99
C GLN A 136 11.81 14.96 2.81
N GLN A 137 11.29 14.05 3.64
CA GLN A 137 12.11 13.18 4.46
C GLN A 137 12.97 12.23 3.60
N ILE A 138 12.38 11.59 2.60
CA ILE A 138 13.08 10.59 1.78
C ILE A 138 14.06 11.25 0.81
N TYR A 139 13.63 12.25 0.04
CA TYR A 139 14.50 12.82 -1.00
C TYR A 139 15.52 13.82 -0.45
N SER A 140 15.12 14.68 0.49
CA SER A 140 15.99 15.73 1.03
C SER A 140 16.78 15.23 2.24
N ASN A 141 16.13 14.61 3.21
CA ASN A 141 16.78 14.18 4.46
C ASN A 141 17.36 12.76 4.42
N LYS A 142 17.19 12.05 3.30
CA LYS A 142 17.71 10.68 3.09
C LYS A 142 17.21 9.68 4.14
N VAL A 143 15.99 9.88 4.63
CA VAL A 143 15.30 8.91 5.49
C VAL A 143 14.85 7.73 4.62
N SER A 144 15.11 6.50 5.07
CA SER A 144 14.75 5.30 4.31
C SER A 144 13.28 4.89 4.42
N LEU A 145 12.64 5.17 5.56
CA LEU A 145 11.26 4.81 5.84
C LEU A 145 10.55 5.96 6.56
N TYR A 146 9.43 6.40 6.00
CA TYR A 146 8.47 7.31 6.62
C TYR A 146 7.20 6.52 6.90
N ALA A 147 6.86 6.30 8.16
CA ALA A 147 5.70 5.51 8.55
C ALA A 147 5.06 6.06 9.83
N ASP A 148 3.80 5.70 10.03
CA ASP A 148 3.09 5.93 11.29
C ASP A 148 3.07 4.62 12.10
N ILE A 149 3.28 4.74 13.40
CA ILE A 149 3.21 3.62 14.34
C ILE A 149 2.41 4.05 15.57
N LYS A 150 1.57 3.14 16.03
CA LYS A 150 0.98 3.24 17.36
C LYS A 150 1.90 2.52 18.32
N ASP A 151 2.48 3.24 19.27
CA ASP A 151 3.37 2.67 20.28
C ASP A 151 3.12 3.30 21.65
N HIS A 152 2.26 2.65 22.46
CA HIS A 152 2.01 3.09 23.83
C HIS A 152 1.66 1.91 24.75
N SER A 153 2.04 2.03 26.03
CA SER A 153 1.78 1.00 27.05
C SER A 153 0.42 1.15 27.76
N LEU A 154 -0.41 2.13 27.38
CA LEU A 154 -1.68 2.43 28.06
C LEU A 154 -2.61 1.21 28.14
N TYR A 155 -2.72 0.44 27.06
CA TYR A 155 -3.62 -0.71 27.03
C TYR A 155 -3.11 -1.90 27.83
N ASP A 156 -1.79 -2.07 27.90
CA ASP A 156 -1.16 -3.09 28.75
C ASP A 156 -1.37 -2.75 30.22
N TRP A 157 -1.16 -1.48 30.57
CA TRP A 157 -1.36 -0.98 31.93
C TRP A 157 -2.81 -1.16 32.38
N LEU A 158 -3.77 -0.83 31.52
CA LEU A 158 -5.20 -1.00 31.78
C LEU A 158 -5.70 -2.45 31.58
N ARG A 159 -4.85 -3.38 31.15
CA ARG A 159 -5.17 -4.79 30.87
C ARG A 159 -6.40 -4.96 29.96
N LEU A 160 -6.56 -4.07 28.98
CA LEU A 160 -7.73 -4.03 28.10
C LEU A 160 -7.70 -5.12 27.01
N GLY A 161 -6.57 -5.80 26.84
CA GLY A 161 -6.37 -6.79 25.77
C GLY A 161 -6.33 -6.19 24.36
N TRP A 162 -6.20 -4.86 24.25
CA TRP A 162 -6.09 -4.15 22.99
C TRP A 162 -4.63 -3.96 22.59
N CYS A 163 -4.34 -3.98 21.29
CA CYS A 163 -2.98 -3.77 20.79
C CYS A 163 -2.62 -2.27 20.77
N GLY A 164 -1.64 -1.89 21.60
CA GLY A 164 -1.05 -0.54 21.64
C GLY A 164 0.21 -0.37 20.77
N HIS A 165 0.58 -1.43 20.03
CA HIS A 165 1.89 -1.62 19.40
C HIS A 165 1.71 -2.12 17.96
N VAL A 166 1.45 -1.21 17.02
CA VAL A 166 0.98 -1.54 15.67
C VAL A 166 1.60 -0.61 14.63
N PHE A 167 2.06 -1.16 13.50
CA PHE A 167 2.47 -0.37 12.34
C PHE A 167 1.26 -0.02 11.47
N GLU A 168 1.16 1.23 11.01
CA GLU A 168 0.09 1.66 10.12
C GLU A 168 0.37 1.18 8.68
N CYS A 169 -0.07 -0.04 8.37
CA CYS A 169 0.15 -0.63 7.05
C CYS A 169 -0.62 0.10 5.94
N ARG A 170 -1.65 0.90 6.22
CA ARG A 170 -2.44 1.56 5.16
C ARG A 170 -1.63 2.59 4.40
N LEU A 171 -0.62 3.22 5.00
CA LEU A 171 0.21 4.21 4.32
C LEU A 171 1.63 4.26 4.87
N PHE A 172 2.62 4.32 3.98
CA PHE A 172 4.02 4.57 4.34
C PHE A 172 4.81 5.00 3.09
N GLY A 173 5.86 5.79 3.28
CA GLY A 173 6.84 6.12 2.26
C GLY A 173 8.13 5.34 2.49
N VAL A 174 8.77 4.85 1.43
CA VAL A 174 10.00 4.07 1.58
C VAL A 174 10.90 4.22 0.35
N ASP A 175 12.21 4.16 0.55
CA ASP A 175 13.17 4.02 -0.54
C ASP A 175 13.23 2.58 -1.06
N ASN A 176 13.46 2.40 -2.37
CA ASN A 176 13.41 1.09 -2.99
C ASN A 176 14.49 0.13 -2.45
N TYR A 177 15.69 0.65 -2.18
CA TYR A 177 16.79 -0.18 -1.71
C TYR A 177 16.50 -0.74 -0.32
N TYR A 178 16.10 0.12 0.61
CA TYR A 178 15.70 -0.28 1.95
C TYR A 178 14.50 -1.22 1.89
N TYR A 179 13.46 -0.89 1.11
CA TYR A 179 12.30 -1.77 0.97
C TYR A 179 12.73 -3.19 0.54
N LEU A 180 13.51 -3.32 -0.53
CA LEU A 180 13.90 -4.61 -1.09
C LEU A 180 14.77 -5.45 -0.16
N ASN A 181 15.68 -4.82 0.59
CA ASN A 181 16.59 -5.55 1.48
C ASN A 181 15.97 -5.88 2.83
N ASN A 182 15.03 -5.06 3.30
CA ASN A 182 14.58 -5.10 4.68
C ASN A 182 13.10 -5.45 4.87
N ILE A 183 12.22 -4.89 4.04
CA ILE A 183 10.77 -5.04 4.20
C ILE A 183 10.24 -6.15 3.31
N ALA A 184 10.68 -6.20 2.05
CA ALA A 184 10.25 -7.17 1.05
C ALA A 184 10.36 -8.63 1.53
N PRO A 185 11.43 -9.07 2.23
CA PRO A 185 11.54 -10.45 2.70
C PRO A 185 10.57 -10.82 3.83
N LEU A 186 10.01 -9.84 4.54
CA LEU A 186 9.16 -10.06 5.72
C LEU A 186 7.81 -10.69 5.37
N TYR A 187 7.40 -10.69 4.10
CA TYR A 187 6.19 -11.36 3.64
C TYR A 187 6.18 -12.85 4.06
N ALA A 188 7.33 -13.51 4.05
CA ALA A 188 7.48 -14.91 4.42
C ALA A 188 7.14 -15.20 5.89
N GLN A 189 7.17 -14.17 6.75
CA GLN A 189 6.78 -14.27 8.15
C GLN A 189 5.28 -14.08 8.35
N CYS A 190 4.56 -13.56 7.35
CA CYS A 190 3.13 -13.26 7.46
C CYS A 190 2.28 -14.53 7.34
N ASN A 191 1.34 -14.67 8.27
CA ASN A 191 0.26 -15.65 8.20
C ASN A 191 -0.90 -15.17 9.08
N ASP A 192 -1.86 -14.47 8.48
CA ASP A 192 -2.94 -13.83 9.21
C ASP A 192 -3.77 -14.85 10.00
N TYR A 193 -3.99 -16.05 9.45
CA TYR A 193 -4.79 -17.09 10.10
C TYR A 193 -4.06 -17.80 11.25
N ALA A 194 -2.74 -17.61 11.35
CA ALA A 194 -1.92 -18.05 12.49
C ALA A 194 -1.59 -16.90 13.46
N GLY A 195 -2.18 -15.71 13.27
CA GLY A 195 -1.94 -14.53 14.11
C GLY A 195 -0.64 -13.76 13.79
N ALA A 196 0.11 -14.17 12.77
CA ALA A 196 1.29 -13.47 12.30
C ALA A 196 0.90 -12.35 11.33
N LEU A 197 0.31 -11.29 11.90
CA LEU A 197 -0.19 -10.12 11.17
C LEU A 197 0.95 -9.22 10.68
N LEU A 198 0.83 -8.70 9.46
CA LEU A 198 1.82 -7.81 8.85
C LEU A 198 2.09 -6.57 9.72
N GLU A 199 1.04 -5.99 10.29
CA GLU A 199 1.13 -4.81 11.16
C GLU A 199 2.04 -5.05 12.36
N ASN A 200 2.00 -6.25 12.95
CA ASN A 200 2.83 -6.61 14.10
C ASN A 200 4.27 -6.92 13.67
N ILE A 201 4.44 -7.59 12.53
CA ILE A 201 5.75 -7.93 11.98
C ILE A 201 6.54 -6.65 11.63
N LEU A 202 5.91 -5.70 10.92
CA LEU A 202 6.54 -4.42 10.60
C LEU A 202 6.79 -3.56 11.84
N PHE A 203 5.86 -3.57 12.81
CA PHE A 203 6.07 -2.87 14.07
C PHE A 203 7.32 -3.37 14.78
N ASN A 204 7.43 -4.69 14.95
CA ASN A 204 8.59 -5.30 15.60
C ASN A 204 9.87 -4.96 14.83
N TYR A 205 9.87 -5.12 13.51
CA TYR A 205 11.03 -4.80 12.67
C TYR A 205 11.53 -3.35 12.88
N VAL A 206 10.63 -2.37 12.87
CA VAL A 206 11.00 -0.95 13.06
C VAL A 206 11.44 -0.67 14.50
N LYS A 207 10.87 -1.35 15.50
CA LYS A 207 11.20 -1.14 16.91
C LYS A 207 12.51 -1.79 17.35
N THR A 208 12.87 -2.94 16.77
CA THR A 208 14.08 -3.66 17.16
C THR A 208 15.36 -3.09 16.54
N GLY A 209 15.25 -2.05 15.72
CA GLY A 209 16.38 -1.49 14.96
C GLY A 209 16.77 -2.45 13.85
N GLY A 210 15.98 -2.42 12.77
CA GLY A 210 16.29 -3.14 11.54
C GLY A 210 17.65 -2.77 10.94
#